data_AF-A0A4R3GQW6-F1
#
_entry.id   AF-A0A4R3GQW6-F1
#
_cell.length_a   1.000
_cell.length_b   1.000
_cell.length_c   1.000
_cell.angle_alpha   90.00
_cell.angle_beta   90.00
_cell.angle_gamma   90.00
#
_symmetry.space_group_name_H-M   'P 1'
#
loop_
_entity.id
_entity.type
_entity.pdbx_description
1 polymer ?
#
loop_
_entity_poly.entity_id
_entity_poly.type
_entity_poly.pdbx_seq_one_letter_code
_entity_poly.pdbx_strand_id
1 'polypeptide(L)'
;MTAISSANNAALLILQQTNASLLPNKQQAGKSAADTIAAIANGVSSQTSAVKAQASSAINNALLDVKQSNDGIVSSALDFLDSGNFKTSDAGVTDVIKKLINDDGNKFASLVKAEKAKNPSISDDNAIANAIQRLIRDNRSKFGNGEFVIGFQLGNGGAIISNIEDKNGNSTSKTLAAGLKTAQSSLIEAGMIISRSDGSNTDELKMASAMLTNSNFGKALNDVAAWNDKWRDAFGF
;
A
#
# COMPACT_ATOMS: atom_id res chain seq x y z
N MET A 1 -28.97 -30.60 -6.73
CA MET A 1 -27.52 -30.80 -6.93
C MET A 1 -26.84 -29.44 -6.81
N THR A 2 -26.12 -29.21 -5.73
CA THR A 2 -25.27 -28.02 -5.54
C THR A 2 -23.97 -28.51 -4.91
N ALA A 3 -22.88 -28.39 -5.67
CA ALA A 3 -21.59 -28.97 -5.38
C ALA A 3 -20.85 -28.17 -4.29
N ILE A 4 -20.74 -28.76 -3.10
CA ILE A 4 -19.76 -28.38 -2.06
C ILE A 4 -18.47 -29.13 -2.40
N SER A 5 -17.70 -28.70 -3.40
CA SER A 5 -16.54 -29.50 -3.87
C SER A 5 -15.19 -28.80 -3.95
N SER A 6 -15.01 -27.60 -3.37
CA SER A 6 -13.70 -26.93 -3.36
C SER A 6 -13.12 -26.67 -1.97
N ALA A 7 -13.94 -26.54 -0.92
CA ALA A 7 -13.46 -26.35 0.45
C ALA A 7 -12.96 -27.65 1.13
N ASN A 8 -13.48 -28.81 0.70
CA ASN A 8 -13.07 -30.11 1.28
C ASN A 8 -11.64 -30.53 0.91
N ASN A 9 -11.08 -30.03 -0.20
CA ASN A 9 -9.75 -30.43 -0.64
C ASN A 9 -8.62 -29.71 0.10
N ALA A 10 -8.81 -28.45 0.51
CA ALA A 10 -7.81 -27.74 1.32
C ALA A 10 -7.72 -28.33 2.75
N ALA A 11 -8.85 -28.77 3.31
CA ALA A 11 -8.91 -29.44 4.61
C ALA A 11 -8.25 -30.84 4.58
N LEU A 12 -8.32 -31.56 3.45
CA LEU A 12 -7.67 -32.86 3.29
C LEU A 12 -6.15 -32.76 3.12
N LEU A 13 -5.64 -31.70 2.48
CA LEU A 13 -4.21 -31.52 2.21
C LEU A 13 -3.40 -31.12 3.45
N ILE A 14 -4.01 -30.45 4.43
CA ILE A 14 -3.35 -30.07 5.70
C ILE A 14 -3.14 -31.30 6.62
N LEU A 15 -3.89 -32.39 6.40
CA LEU A 15 -3.84 -33.59 7.25
C LEU A 15 -2.61 -34.50 7.05
N GLN A 16 -1.74 -34.24 6.05
CA GLN A 16 -0.70 -35.20 5.63
C GLN A 16 0.75 -34.91 6.06
N GLN A 17 1.07 -33.90 6.87
CA GLN A 17 2.47 -33.62 7.24
C GLN A 17 2.77 -33.64 8.75
N THR A 18 3.40 -34.76 9.16
CA THR A 18 4.45 -34.96 10.17
C THR A 18 4.33 -34.43 11.62
N ASN A 19 4.31 -35.40 12.55
CA ASN A 19 4.84 -35.47 13.92
C ASN A 19 5.38 -34.20 14.60
N ALA A 20 4.71 -33.75 15.67
CA ALA A 20 5.24 -33.73 17.05
C ALA A 20 4.20 -33.12 18.01
N SER A 21 4.11 -33.71 19.19
CA SER A 21 3.30 -33.31 20.35
C SER A 21 3.37 -31.80 20.61
N LEU A 22 2.22 -31.12 20.75
CA LEU A 22 2.00 -29.89 21.54
C LEU A 22 0.56 -29.38 21.31
N LEU A 23 -0.38 -29.73 22.19
CA LEU A 23 -1.67 -29.03 22.29
C LEU A 23 -1.57 -27.91 23.33
N PRO A 24 -1.86 -26.65 22.98
CA PRO A 24 -2.09 -25.63 23.98
C PRO A 24 -3.51 -25.76 24.52
N ASN A 25 -3.63 -26.15 25.78
CA ASN A 25 -4.80 -25.82 26.60
C ASN A 25 -4.81 -24.29 26.83
N LYS A 26 -5.96 -23.68 26.62
CA LYS A 26 -6.29 -22.23 26.75
C LYS A 26 -6.05 -21.39 25.49
N GLN A 27 -7.14 -20.76 25.02
CA GLN A 27 -7.12 -19.50 24.28
C GLN A 27 -6.20 -18.53 25.00
N GLN A 28 -4.99 -18.33 24.48
CA GLN A 28 -4.10 -17.25 24.89
C GLN A 28 -4.61 -15.98 24.22
N ALA A 29 -5.05 -15.03 25.03
CA ALA A 29 -5.37 -13.67 24.59
C ALA A 29 -4.15 -13.08 23.87
N GLY A 30 -4.35 -12.61 22.63
CA GLY A 30 -3.33 -11.94 21.82
C GLY A 30 -2.74 -12.76 20.66
N LYS A 31 -3.13 -14.02 20.46
CA LYS A 31 -2.75 -14.79 19.25
C LYS A 31 -3.70 -14.51 18.10
N SER A 32 -3.16 -14.34 16.89
CA SER A 32 -4.01 -14.14 15.71
C SER A 32 -4.84 -15.40 15.42
N ALA A 33 -5.96 -15.24 14.72
CA ALA A 33 -6.77 -16.38 14.29
C ALA A 33 -5.97 -17.35 13.40
N ALA A 34 -4.99 -16.86 12.62
CA ALA A 34 -4.07 -17.71 11.87
C ALA A 34 -3.15 -18.54 12.79
N ASP A 35 -2.61 -17.95 13.86
CA ASP A 35 -1.82 -18.67 14.86
C ASP A 35 -2.66 -19.71 15.61
N THR A 36 -3.93 -19.40 15.83
CA THR A 36 -4.90 -20.30 16.48
C THR A 36 -5.21 -21.49 15.56
N ILE A 37 -5.46 -21.25 14.28
CA ILE A 37 -5.70 -22.31 13.28
C ILE A 37 -4.45 -23.18 13.14
N ALA A 38 -3.25 -22.59 13.05
CA ALA A 38 -2.00 -23.33 12.96
C ALA A 38 -1.75 -24.19 14.21
N ALA A 39 -1.97 -23.65 15.41
CA ALA A 39 -1.82 -24.39 16.66
C ALA A 39 -2.80 -25.56 16.78
N ILE A 40 -4.05 -25.38 16.32
CA ILE A 40 -5.07 -26.44 16.32
C ILE A 40 -4.73 -27.51 15.26
N ALA A 41 -4.41 -27.10 14.04
CA ALA A 41 -4.06 -28.01 12.95
C ALA A 41 -2.86 -28.91 13.31
N ASN A 42 -1.84 -28.34 13.96
CA ASN A 42 -0.65 -29.07 14.39
C ASN A 42 -0.92 -30.04 15.56
N GLY A 43 -1.99 -29.85 16.35
CA GLY A 43 -2.28 -30.66 17.55
C GLY A 43 -3.24 -31.84 17.36
N VAL A 44 -3.95 -31.94 16.24
CA VAL A 44 -5.19 -32.76 16.10
C VAL A 44 -4.99 -34.07 15.34
N SER A 45 -3.83 -34.28 14.71
CA SER A 45 -3.61 -35.39 13.77
C SER A 45 -3.75 -36.79 14.40
N SER A 46 -3.50 -36.96 15.70
CA SER A 46 -3.53 -38.25 16.43
C SER A 46 -4.69 -38.40 17.44
N GLN A 47 -5.64 -37.47 17.50
CA GLN A 47 -6.64 -37.44 18.57
C GLN A 47 -7.99 -38.09 18.21
N THR A 48 -8.80 -38.41 19.24
CA THR A 48 -10.11 -39.05 19.11
C THR A 48 -11.10 -38.19 18.31
N SER A 49 -12.14 -38.82 17.75
CA SER A 49 -13.16 -38.17 16.92
C SER A 49 -13.84 -36.96 17.57
N ALA A 50 -14.03 -36.99 18.90
CA ALA A 50 -14.58 -35.85 19.65
C ALA A 50 -13.63 -34.64 19.66
N VAL A 51 -12.32 -34.87 19.79
CA VAL A 51 -11.31 -33.80 19.78
C VAL A 51 -11.11 -33.24 18.37
N LYS A 52 -11.20 -34.09 17.35
CA LYS A 52 -11.25 -33.65 15.94
C LYS A 52 -12.46 -32.77 15.65
N ALA A 53 -13.63 -33.09 16.19
CA ALA A 53 -14.83 -32.28 16.06
C ALA A 53 -14.69 -30.92 16.78
N GLN A 54 -14.12 -30.90 17.99
CA GLN A 54 -13.87 -29.66 18.73
C GLN A 54 -12.85 -28.76 18.02
N ALA A 55 -11.79 -29.35 17.47
CA ALA A 55 -10.81 -28.65 16.65
C ALA A 55 -11.40 -28.06 15.36
N SER A 56 -12.24 -28.83 14.65
CA SER A 56 -12.94 -28.34 13.48
C SER A 56 -13.85 -27.16 13.81
N SER A 57 -14.59 -27.23 14.93
CA SER A 57 -15.41 -26.12 15.42
C SER A 57 -14.56 -24.88 15.74
N ALA A 58 -13.42 -25.05 16.42
CA ALA A 58 -12.52 -23.95 16.75
C ALA A 58 -11.87 -23.31 15.50
N ILE A 59 -11.51 -24.12 14.49
CA ILE A 59 -11.02 -23.62 13.19
C ILE A 59 -12.13 -22.83 12.47
N ASN A 60 -13.35 -23.35 12.45
CA ASN A 60 -14.49 -22.67 11.81
C ASN A 60 -14.79 -21.32 12.48
N ASN A 61 -14.74 -21.26 13.82
CA ASN A 61 -14.91 -20.01 14.55
C ASN A 61 -13.77 -19.03 14.25
N ALA A 62 -12.51 -19.48 14.25
CA ALA A 62 -11.37 -18.64 13.91
C ALA A 62 -11.46 -18.12 12.46
N LEU A 63 -11.94 -18.93 11.51
CA LEU A 63 -12.20 -18.49 10.13
C LEU A 63 -13.33 -17.46 10.05
N LEU A 64 -14.39 -17.62 10.85
CA LEU A 64 -15.47 -16.66 10.95
C LEU A 64 -14.98 -15.31 11.51
N ASP A 65 -14.13 -15.33 12.54
CA ASP A 65 -13.52 -14.14 13.12
C ASP A 65 -12.62 -13.41 12.12
N VAL A 66 -11.80 -14.15 11.35
CA VAL A 66 -10.99 -13.57 10.25
C VAL A 66 -11.89 -12.92 9.22
N LYS A 67 -12.97 -13.59 8.83
CA LYS A 67 -13.92 -13.07 7.84
C LYS A 67 -14.58 -11.79 8.37
N GLN A 68 -15.08 -11.77 9.59
CA GLN A 68 -15.67 -10.57 10.20
C GLN A 68 -14.66 -9.42 10.30
N SER A 69 -13.41 -9.71 10.68
CA SER A 69 -12.33 -8.72 10.70
C SER A 69 -12.03 -8.14 9.32
N ASN A 70 -11.98 -8.99 8.28
CA ASN A 70 -11.75 -8.55 6.91
C ASN A 70 -12.93 -7.72 6.39
N ASP A 71 -14.16 -8.17 6.63
CA ASP A 71 -15.39 -7.47 6.25
C ASP A 71 -15.45 -6.09 6.93
N GLY A 72 -14.99 -5.97 8.18
CA GLY A 72 -14.87 -4.69 8.88
C GLY A 72 -13.88 -3.73 8.22
N ILE A 73 -12.70 -4.21 7.81
CA ILE A 73 -11.70 -3.39 7.08
C ILE A 73 -12.25 -2.93 5.73
N VAL A 74 -12.93 -3.83 5.01
CA VAL A 74 -13.58 -3.52 3.73
C VAL A 74 -14.62 -2.40 3.92
N SER A 75 -15.48 -2.53 4.93
CA SER A 75 -16.48 -1.50 5.26
C SER A 75 -15.81 -0.16 5.55
N SER A 76 -14.81 -0.12 6.45
CA SER A 76 -14.08 1.12 6.77
C SER A 76 -13.43 1.76 5.55
N ALA A 77 -12.91 0.96 4.62
CA ALA A 77 -12.30 1.50 3.41
C ALA A 77 -13.33 2.06 2.42
N LEU A 78 -14.51 1.44 2.30
CA LEU A 78 -15.60 1.99 1.50
C LEU A 78 -16.11 3.30 2.10
N ASP A 79 -16.30 3.35 3.42
CA ASP A 79 -16.67 4.57 4.15
C ASP A 79 -15.62 5.68 3.96
N PHE A 80 -14.34 5.31 4.01
CA PHE A 80 -13.24 6.24 3.74
C PHE A 80 -13.28 6.81 2.31
N LEU A 81 -13.58 5.97 1.31
CA LEU A 81 -13.72 6.41 -0.10
C LEU A 81 -14.95 7.30 -0.32
N ASP A 82 -16.01 7.10 0.46
CA ASP A 82 -17.22 7.92 0.45
C ASP A 82 -17.08 9.21 1.28
N SER A 83 -16.05 9.29 2.12
CA SER A 83 -15.79 10.44 2.94
C SER A 83 -15.20 11.62 2.15
N GLY A 84 -15.18 12.80 2.79
CA GLY A 84 -14.44 13.95 2.27
C GLY A 84 -12.92 13.77 2.26
N ASN A 85 -12.39 12.72 2.90
CA ASN A 85 -10.95 12.51 3.07
C ASN A 85 -10.29 11.85 1.85
N PHE A 86 -11.07 11.28 0.93
CA PHE A 86 -10.56 10.78 -0.34
C PHE A 86 -10.97 11.69 -1.49
N LYS A 87 -10.02 12.08 -2.33
CA LYS A 87 -10.24 12.90 -3.52
C LYS A 87 -9.55 12.29 -4.72
N THR A 88 -10.11 12.51 -5.90
CA THR A 88 -9.49 12.10 -7.15
C THR A 88 -9.79 13.13 -8.24
N SER A 89 -8.86 13.27 -9.19
CA SER A 89 -9.05 14.12 -10.37
C SER A 89 -10.01 13.53 -11.40
N ASP A 90 -10.33 12.24 -11.30
CA ASP A 90 -11.20 11.52 -12.24
C ASP A 90 -12.30 10.80 -11.47
N ALA A 91 -13.56 11.19 -11.72
CA ALA A 91 -14.71 10.65 -11.01
C ALA A 91 -14.87 9.12 -11.15
N GLY A 92 -14.40 8.53 -12.25
CA GLY A 92 -14.49 7.08 -12.48
C GLY A 92 -13.53 6.27 -11.63
N VAL A 93 -12.48 6.89 -11.07
CA VAL A 93 -11.46 6.19 -10.27
C VAL A 93 -12.05 5.63 -8.98
N THR A 94 -12.89 6.40 -8.28
CA THR A 94 -13.53 5.97 -7.03
C THR A 94 -14.36 4.70 -7.26
N ASP A 95 -15.17 4.67 -8.31
CA ASP A 95 -16.04 3.53 -8.61
C ASP A 95 -15.23 2.26 -8.94
N VAL A 96 -14.13 2.41 -9.68
CA VAL A 96 -13.23 1.28 -9.97
C VAL A 96 -12.58 0.76 -8.70
N ILE A 97 -12.11 1.64 -7.80
CA ILE A 97 -11.52 1.22 -6.52
C ILE A 97 -12.56 0.46 -5.68
N LYS A 98 -13.77 1.01 -5.52
CA LYS A 98 -14.85 0.34 -4.77
C LYS A 98 -15.18 -1.02 -5.36
N LYS A 99 -15.27 -1.11 -6.68
CA LYS A 99 -15.50 -2.38 -7.37
C LYS A 99 -14.38 -3.39 -7.07
N LEU A 100 -13.12 -2.98 -7.15
CA LEU A 100 -11.98 -3.85 -6.84
C LEU A 100 -11.98 -4.32 -5.38
N ILE A 101 -12.35 -3.44 -4.44
CA ILE A 101 -12.48 -3.79 -3.02
C ILE A 101 -13.63 -4.79 -2.81
N ASN A 102 -14.76 -4.61 -3.49
CA ASN A 102 -15.90 -5.52 -3.40
C ASN A 102 -15.65 -6.87 -4.07
N ASP A 103 -14.94 -6.88 -5.20
CA ASP A 103 -14.61 -8.10 -5.95
C ASP A 103 -13.59 -8.98 -5.19
N ASP A 104 -12.63 -8.37 -4.47
CA ASP A 104 -11.59 -9.09 -3.72
C ASP A 104 -11.23 -8.44 -2.37
N GLY A 105 -12.25 -8.32 -1.51
CA GLY A 105 -12.13 -7.68 -0.19
C GLY A 105 -11.13 -8.34 0.74
N ASN A 106 -10.96 -9.67 0.65
CA ASN A 106 -9.98 -10.40 1.44
C ASN A 106 -8.54 -10.03 1.07
N LYS A 107 -8.25 -9.89 -0.24
CA LYS A 107 -6.93 -9.44 -0.69
C LYS A 107 -6.68 -8.01 -0.26
N PHE A 108 -7.68 -7.12 -0.38
CA PHE A 108 -7.55 -5.75 0.09
C PHE A 108 -7.31 -5.67 1.61
N ALA A 109 -8.09 -6.38 2.41
CA ALA A 109 -7.89 -6.45 3.86
C ALA A 109 -6.49 -6.99 4.22
N SER A 110 -5.97 -7.94 3.45
CA SER A 110 -4.60 -8.45 3.61
C SER A 110 -3.55 -7.38 3.29
N LEU A 111 -3.77 -6.51 2.29
CA LEU A 111 -2.89 -5.36 2.02
C LEU A 111 -2.86 -4.40 3.21
N VAL A 112 -4.02 -4.04 3.78
CA VAL A 112 -4.11 -3.17 4.95
C VAL A 112 -3.39 -3.80 6.16
N LYS A 113 -3.63 -5.09 6.41
CA LYS A 113 -2.94 -5.83 7.48
C LYS A 113 -1.42 -5.87 7.28
N ALA A 114 -0.95 -6.00 6.04
CA ALA A 114 0.47 -5.97 5.73
C ALA A 114 1.10 -4.59 5.99
N GLU A 115 0.39 -3.50 5.69
CA GLU A 115 0.85 -2.14 6.03
C GLU A 115 0.95 -1.94 7.54
N LYS A 116 -0.06 -2.40 8.31
CA LYS A 116 -0.01 -2.39 9.78
C LYS A 116 1.07 -3.29 10.37
N ALA A 117 1.34 -4.44 9.76
CA ALA A 117 2.42 -5.33 10.21
C ALA A 117 3.80 -4.68 9.99
N LYS A 118 3.98 -3.94 8.88
CA LYS A 118 5.21 -3.20 8.59
C LYS A 118 5.42 -2.02 9.53
N ASN A 119 4.34 -1.33 9.89
CA ASN A 119 4.37 -0.21 10.82
C ASN A 119 3.19 -0.28 11.81
N PRO A 120 3.36 -0.92 12.99
CA PRO A 120 2.26 -1.11 13.94
C PRO A 120 1.66 0.18 14.51
N SER A 121 2.37 1.31 14.44
CA SER A 121 1.89 2.62 14.92
C SER A 121 1.21 3.46 13.84
N ILE A 122 1.08 2.93 12.60
CA ILE A 122 0.32 3.61 11.55
C ILE A 122 -1.16 3.64 11.91
N SER A 123 -1.84 4.76 11.64
CA SER A 123 -3.29 4.84 11.78
C SER A 123 -3.98 3.97 10.72
N ASP A 124 -5.22 3.59 11.01
CA ASP A 124 -6.06 2.78 10.13
C ASP A 124 -6.28 3.48 8.78
N ASP A 125 -6.61 4.77 8.80
CA ASP A 125 -6.78 5.59 7.59
C ASP A 125 -5.51 5.62 6.72
N ASN A 126 -4.34 5.76 7.35
CA ASN A 126 -3.07 5.79 6.62
C ASN A 126 -2.74 4.41 6.03
N ALA A 127 -3.04 3.32 6.75
CA ALA A 127 -2.88 1.96 6.22
C ALA A 127 -3.83 1.69 5.05
N ILE A 128 -5.08 2.16 5.14
CA ILE A 128 -6.08 2.10 4.08
C ILE A 128 -5.62 2.90 2.86
N ALA A 129 -5.15 4.14 3.05
CA ALA A 129 -4.63 4.99 1.97
C ALA A 129 -3.45 4.32 1.23
N ASN A 130 -2.49 3.75 1.96
CA ASN A 130 -1.37 3.01 1.36
C ASN A 130 -1.85 1.75 0.61
N ALA A 131 -2.78 1.00 1.18
CA ALA A 131 -3.35 -0.19 0.55
C ALA A 131 -4.12 0.17 -0.73
N ILE A 132 -4.85 1.29 -0.76
CA ILE A 132 -5.53 1.80 -1.96
C ILE A 132 -4.52 2.14 -3.05
N GLN A 133 -3.44 2.86 -2.72
CA GLN A 133 -2.37 3.17 -3.70
C GLN A 133 -1.77 1.90 -4.31
N ARG A 134 -1.56 0.86 -3.49
CA ARG A 134 -1.06 -0.43 -3.96
C ARG A 134 -2.11 -1.17 -4.80
N LEU A 135 -3.36 -1.20 -4.38
CA LEU A 135 -4.47 -1.80 -5.14
C LEU A 135 -4.59 -1.18 -6.53
N ILE A 136 -4.50 0.14 -6.65
CA ILE A 136 -4.53 0.86 -7.93
C ILE A 136 -3.36 0.41 -8.81
N ARG A 137 -2.14 0.37 -8.27
CA ARG A 137 -0.95 -0.03 -9.01
C ARG A 137 -1.04 -1.46 -9.53
N ASP A 138 -1.46 -2.38 -8.67
CA ASP A 138 -1.60 -3.80 -9.01
C ASP A 138 -2.72 -4.05 -10.04
N ASN A 139 -3.67 -3.13 -10.17
CA ASN A 139 -4.81 -3.21 -11.08
C ASN A 139 -4.83 -2.08 -12.11
N ARG A 140 -3.67 -1.49 -12.45
CA ARG A 140 -3.61 -0.27 -13.27
C ARG A 140 -4.37 -0.39 -14.60
N SER A 141 -4.42 -1.57 -15.20
CA SER A 141 -5.14 -1.87 -16.44
C SER A 141 -6.67 -1.75 -16.36
N LYS A 142 -7.24 -1.69 -15.15
CA LYS A 142 -8.67 -1.50 -14.90
C LYS A 142 -9.10 -0.03 -14.90
N PHE A 143 -8.14 0.88 -14.84
CA PHE A 143 -8.35 2.33 -14.84
C PHE A 143 -8.17 2.91 -16.26
N GLY A 144 -8.60 4.15 -16.45
CA GLY A 144 -8.45 4.87 -17.73
C GLY A 144 -7.00 4.94 -18.22
N ASN A 145 -6.82 5.13 -19.54
CA ASN A 145 -5.49 5.11 -20.15
C ASN A 145 -4.57 6.28 -19.73
N GLY A 146 -5.16 7.41 -19.33
CA GLY A 146 -4.44 8.63 -18.93
C GLY A 146 -3.95 8.58 -17.48
N GLU A 147 -3.12 9.56 -17.12
CA GLU A 147 -2.76 9.78 -15.71
C GLU A 147 -3.95 10.33 -14.91
N PHE A 148 -3.93 10.11 -13.60
CA PHE A 148 -4.89 10.71 -12.68
C PHE A 148 -4.26 10.90 -11.31
N VAL A 149 -4.78 11.87 -10.56
CA VAL A 149 -4.28 12.20 -9.22
C VAL A 149 -5.28 11.75 -8.18
N ILE A 150 -4.76 11.23 -7.08
CA ILE A 150 -5.52 10.88 -5.89
C ILE A 150 -4.97 11.60 -4.68
N GLY A 151 -5.86 11.94 -3.77
CA GLY A 151 -5.60 12.68 -2.55
C GLY A 151 -6.17 11.95 -1.34
N PHE A 152 -5.41 11.93 -0.25
CA PHE A 152 -5.82 11.39 1.04
C PHE A 152 -5.61 12.45 2.11
N GLN A 153 -6.69 12.92 2.74
CA GLN A 153 -6.60 13.64 4.01
C GLN A 153 -6.41 12.62 5.12
N LEU A 154 -5.33 12.77 5.89
CA LEU A 154 -4.99 11.88 6.99
C LEU A 154 -5.56 12.43 8.30
N GLY A 155 -5.93 11.55 9.22
CA GLY A 155 -6.53 11.94 10.51
C GLY A 155 -5.65 12.81 11.41
N ASN A 156 -4.34 12.93 11.13
CA ASN A 156 -3.43 13.84 11.83
C ASN A 156 -3.37 15.26 11.22
N GLY A 157 -4.22 15.57 10.25
CA GLY A 157 -4.23 16.85 9.52
C GLY A 157 -3.23 16.93 8.37
N GLY A 158 -2.43 15.88 8.13
CA GLY A 158 -1.59 15.78 6.94
C GLY A 158 -2.39 15.40 5.69
N ALA A 159 -1.82 15.62 4.51
CA ALA A 159 -2.39 15.16 3.25
C ALA A 159 -1.34 14.43 2.41
N ILE A 160 -1.78 13.38 1.71
CA ILE A 160 -0.98 12.67 0.70
C ILE A 160 -1.61 12.97 -0.66
N ILE A 161 -0.80 13.51 -1.58
CA ILE A 161 -1.17 13.65 -2.99
C ILE A 161 -0.27 12.74 -3.81
N SER A 162 -0.88 11.90 -4.63
CA SER A 162 -0.17 10.89 -5.42
C SER A 162 -0.64 10.95 -6.86
N ASN A 163 0.32 11.11 -7.78
CA ASN A 163 0.04 10.96 -9.21
C ASN A 163 0.13 9.49 -9.59
N ILE A 164 -0.94 8.97 -10.19
CA ILE A 164 -0.97 7.64 -10.78
C ILE A 164 -0.68 7.79 -12.26
N GLU A 165 0.35 7.08 -12.69
CA GLU A 165 0.89 7.16 -14.05
C GLU A 165 -0.14 6.75 -15.10
N ASP A 166 0.06 7.19 -16.33
CA ASP A 166 -0.67 6.67 -17.47
C ASP A 166 -0.35 5.16 -17.70
N LYS A 167 -1.06 4.52 -18.63
CA LYS A 167 -0.84 3.08 -18.92
C LYS A 167 0.58 2.74 -19.42
N ASN A 168 1.32 3.73 -19.91
CA ASN A 168 2.67 3.58 -20.45
C ASN A 168 3.74 3.91 -19.39
N GLY A 169 3.33 4.30 -18.18
CA GLY A 169 4.24 4.70 -17.10
C GLY A 169 4.69 6.16 -17.17
N ASN A 170 4.02 7.00 -17.95
CA ASN A 170 4.29 8.44 -17.94
C ASN A 170 3.55 9.11 -16.78
N SER A 171 4.22 10.02 -16.09
CA SER A 171 3.64 10.77 -14.97
C SER A 171 4.19 12.18 -14.95
N THR A 172 3.30 13.17 -14.98
CA THR A 172 3.65 14.58 -14.85
C THR A 172 4.49 14.83 -13.59
N SER A 173 4.06 14.32 -12.44
CA SER A 173 4.82 14.49 -11.19
C SER A 173 6.20 13.84 -11.22
N LYS A 174 6.35 12.66 -11.84
CA LYS A 174 7.66 12.01 -11.99
C LYS A 174 8.58 12.80 -12.91
N THR A 175 8.07 13.34 -14.01
CA THR A 175 8.87 14.19 -14.92
C THR A 175 9.35 15.45 -14.20
N LEU A 176 8.47 16.09 -13.42
CA LEU A 176 8.84 17.27 -12.62
C LEU A 176 9.89 16.93 -11.55
N ALA A 177 9.68 15.86 -10.79
CA ALA A 177 10.62 15.41 -9.77
C ALA A 177 11.97 14.99 -10.35
N ALA A 178 11.99 14.35 -11.52
CA ALA A 178 13.21 14.03 -12.24
C ALA A 178 13.94 15.30 -12.70
N GLY A 179 13.22 16.28 -13.24
CA GLY A 179 13.78 17.58 -13.61
C GLY A 179 14.41 18.31 -12.42
N LEU A 180 13.73 18.34 -11.27
CA LEU A 180 14.27 18.91 -10.03
C LEU A 180 15.54 18.17 -9.57
N LYS A 181 15.52 16.84 -9.59
CA LYS A 181 16.68 16.03 -9.21
C LYS A 181 17.87 16.30 -10.13
N THR A 182 17.67 16.37 -11.44
CA THR A 182 18.72 16.71 -12.40
C THR A 182 19.29 18.10 -12.13
N ALA A 183 18.42 19.10 -11.93
CA ALA A 183 18.84 20.46 -11.62
C ALA A 183 19.65 20.54 -10.31
N GLN A 184 19.24 19.79 -9.29
CA GLN A 184 19.95 19.67 -8.02
C GLN A 184 21.32 19.02 -8.19
N SER A 185 21.40 17.92 -8.96
CA SER A 185 22.66 17.24 -9.24
C SER A 185 23.66 18.14 -9.94
N SER A 186 23.24 18.94 -10.92
CA SER A 186 24.12 19.91 -11.59
C SER A 186 24.66 20.98 -10.65
N LEU A 187 23.86 21.45 -9.68
CA LEU A 187 24.32 22.38 -8.65
C LEU A 187 25.36 21.76 -7.72
N ILE A 188 25.12 20.53 -7.27
CA ILE A 188 26.04 19.80 -6.39
C ILE A 188 27.37 19.56 -7.10
N GLU A 189 27.33 19.12 -8.37
CA GLU A 189 28.51 18.89 -9.18
C GLU A 189 29.33 20.17 -9.37
N ALA A 190 28.68 21.28 -9.74
CA ALA A 190 29.35 22.57 -9.86
C ALA A 190 30.01 23.02 -8.55
N GLY A 191 29.30 22.86 -7.42
CA GLY A 191 29.85 23.14 -6.09
C GLY A 191 31.06 22.26 -5.74
N MET A 192 31.04 20.98 -6.10
CA MET A 192 32.17 20.07 -5.90
C MET A 192 33.38 20.45 -6.75
N ILE A 193 33.18 20.83 -8.03
CA ILE A 193 34.26 21.27 -8.90
C ILE A 193 34.93 22.53 -8.32
N ILE A 194 34.14 23.53 -7.93
CA ILE A 194 34.65 24.77 -7.33
C ILE A 194 35.40 24.48 -6.03
N SER A 195 34.87 23.61 -5.17
CA SER A 195 35.48 23.29 -3.87
C SER A 195 36.78 22.49 -3.98
N ARG A 196 36.98 21.74 -5.06
CA ARG A 196 38.19 20.94 -5.30
C ARG A 196 39.24 21.65 -6.14
N SER A 197 38.87 22.77 -6.77
CA SER A 197 39.77 23.49 -7.65
C SER A 197 40.89 24.16 -6.85
N ASP A 198 42.12 23.98 -7.30
CA ASP A 198 43.30 24.74 -6.86
C ASP A 198 43.53 26.00 -7.71
N GLY A 199 42.60 26.33 -8.61
CA GLY A 199 42.68 27.46 -9.54
C GLY A 199 43.49 27.19 -10.81
N SER A 200 44.13 26.03 -10.94
CA SER A 200 44.95 25.71 -12.13
C SER A 200 44.12 25.32 -13.36
N ASN A 201 42.97 24.65 -13.15
CA ASN A 201 42.08 24.22 -14.22
C ASN A 201 40.95 25.24 -14.46
N THR A 202 41.25 26.27 -15.25
CA THR A 202 40.30 27.36 -15.54
C THR A 202 39.09 26.92 -16.37
N ASP A 203 39.18 25.84 -17.14
CA ASP A 203 38.07 25.38 -17.98
C ASP A 203 37.00 24.62 -17.16
N GLU A 204 37.42 23.81 -16.18
CA GLU A 204 36.49 23.20 -15.21
C GLU A 204 35.77 24.26 -14.36
N LEU A 205 36.49 25.30 -13.93
CA LEU A 205 35.89 26.42 -13.20
C LEU A 205 34.88 27.22 -14.04
N LYS A 206 35.17 27.44 -15.33
CA LYS A 206 34.21 28.06 -16.26
C LYS A 206 32.98 27.19 -16.46
N MET A 207 33.17 25.88 -16.60
CA MET A 207 32.07 24.92 -16.73
C MET A 207 31.17 24.91 -15.49
N ALA A 208 31.75 24.83 -14.29
CA ALA A 208 31.01 24.90 -13.04
C ALA A 208 30.26 26.24 -12.87
N SER A 209 30.90 27.35 -13.23
CA SER A 209 30.25 28.67 -13.21
C SER A 209 29.07 28.75 -14.19
N ALA A 210 29.21 28.15 -15.38
CA ALA A 210 28.12 28.06 -16.36
C ALA A 210 26.98 27.15 -15.87
N MET A 211 27.27 26.05 -15.18
CA MET A 211 26.25 25.19 -14.55
C MET A 211 25.45 25.93 -13.47
N LEU A 212 26.11 26.72 -12.63
CA LEU A 212 25.44 27.55 -11.62
C LEU A 212 24.58 28.64 -12.28
N THR A 213 25.13 29.34 -13.28
CA THR A 213 24.45 30.46 -13.96
C THR A 213 23.23 29.99 -14.75
N ASN A 214 23.34 28.84 -15.43
CA ASN A 214 22.25 28.25 -16.21
C ASN A 214 21.37 27.29 -15.41
N SER A 215 21.56 27.22 -14.09
CA SER A 215 20.77 26.31 -13.26
C SER A 215 19.29 26.68 -13.31
N ASN A 216 18.47 25.71 -13.69
CA ASN A 216 17.02 25.83 -13.62
C ASN A 216 16.46 25.34 -12.28
N PHE A 217 17.29 25.13 -11.25
CA PHE A 217 16.87 24.53 -9.98
C PHE A 217 15.72 25.28 -9.30
N GLY A 218 15.80 26.61 -9.20
CA GLY A 218 14.73 27.42 -8.62
C GLY A 218 13.41 27.28 -9.39
N LYS A 219 13.48 27.24 -10.73
CA LYS A 219 12.30 27.00 -11.58
C LYS A 219 11.75 25.59 -11.38
N ALA A 220 12.60 24.56 -11.41
CA ALA A 220 12.18 23.18 -11.24
C ALA A 220 11.56 22.92 -9.85
N LEU A 221 12.09 23.57 -8.81
CA LEU A 221 11.53 23.54 -7.47
C LEU A 221 10.14 24.18 -7.44
N ASN A 222 10.00 25.36 -8.05
CA ASN A 222 8.72 26.05 -8.16
C ASN A 222 7.70 25.25 -9.00
N ASP A 223 8.12 24.59 -10.07
CA ASP A 223 7.22 23.77 -10.90
C ASP A 223 6.67 22.57 -10.10
N VAL A 224 7.51 21.90 -9.30
CA VAL A 224 7.08 20.81 -8.40
C VAL A 224 6.17 21.33 -7.30
N ALA A 225 6.50 22.47 -6.68
CA ALA A 225 5.67 23.08 -5.65
C ALA A 225 4.29 23.48 -6.21
N ALA A 226 4.27 24.17 -7.35
CA ALA A 226 3.04 24.58 -8.02
C ALA A 226 2.16 23.38 -8.43
N TRP A 227 2.78 22.26 -8.82
CA TRP A 227 2.03 21.02 -9.09
C TRP A 227 1.36 20.48 -7.83
N ASN A 228 2.06 20.45 -6.69
CA ASN A 228 1.48 20.01 -5.42
C ASN A 228 0.39 20.98 -4.93
N ASP A 229 0.63 22.28 -4.98
CA ASP A 229 -0.31 23.32 -4.56
C ASP A 229 -1.60 23.27 -5.39
N LYS A 230 -1.48 23.14 -6.71
CA LYS A 230 -2.63 22.95 -7.61
C LYS A 230 -3.57 21.83 -7.13
N TRP A 231 -3.01 20.69 -6.73
CA TRP A 231 -3.82 19.54 -6.33
C TRP A 231 -4.31 19.64 -4.88
N ARG A 232 -3.53 20.23 -3.96
CA ARG A 232 -4.02 20.56 -2.61
C ARG A 232 -5.23 21.47 -2.70
N ASP A 233 -5.14 22.53 -3.48
CA ASP A 233 -6.22 23.50 -3.67
C ASP A 233 -7.43 22.86 -4.35
N ALA A 234 -7.22 22.07 -5.41
CA ALA A 234 -8.30 21.38 -6.11
C ALA A 234 -9.03 20.35 -5.22
N PHE A 235 -8.34 19.74 -4.26
CA PHE A 235 -8.91 18.78 -3.33
C PHE A 235 -9.46 19.40 -2.05
N GLY A 236 -9.10 20.65 -1.75
CA GLY A 236 -9.52 21.36 -0.55
C GLY A 236 -8.82 20.88 0.72
N PHE A 237 -7.54 20.51 0.61
CA PHE A 237 -6.70 20.00 1.70
C PHE A 237 -5.87 21.08 2.42
#